data_AF-K7KAE8-F1
#
_entry.id   AF-K7KAE8-F1
#
_cell.length_a   1.000
_cell.length_b   1.000
_cell.length_c   1.000
_cell.angle_alpha   90.00
_cell.angle_beta   90.00
_cell.angle_gamma   90.00
#
_symmetry.space_group_name_H-M   'P 1'
#
loop_
_entity.id
_entity.type
_entity.pdbx_description
1 polymer ?
#
loop_
_entity_poly.entity_id
_entity_poly.type
_entity_poly.pdbx_seq_one_letter_code
_entity_poly.pdbx_strand_id
1 'polypeptide(L)'
;MELTSSFGLTFFYDYATPSKVVLWLASIFSGIILCVLVYTSTAILSSLLFKGYGKLSSAEKIEWNNRGFSTFHALFVSSASFYLLILSDVFNVNSHGDVVINRSSTLSDAVLGISIGYFLTDLAMILWNFPALGGLEYVLHHGLSIGSITLCLLSGQVHIYILMVLFSESTTPFVNLRWYLDIAGLKSSKLYIWNGIALFFGWLQGFSCSCSYFTT
;
A
#
# COMPACT_ATOMS: atom_id res chain seq x y z
N MET A 1 -24.94 19.46 -23.18
CA MET A 1 -24.05 18.43 -22.60
C MET A 1 -23.08 19.14 -21.64
N GLU A 2 -23.61 19.73 -20.55
CA GLU A 2 -22.82 20.47 -19.55
C GLU A 2 -23.30 20.19 -18.10
N LEU A 3 -24.33 19.35 -17.89
CA LEU A 3 -24.94 19.18 -16.57
C LEU A 3 -24.25 18.13 -15.68
N THR A 4 -23.32 17.34 -16.22
CA THR A 4 -22.67 16.24 -15.48
C THR A 4 -21.32 16.63 -14.87
N SER A 5 -20.61 17.61 -15.44
CA SER A 5 -19.31 18.07 -14.90
C SER A 5 -19.48 18.96 -13.66
N SER A 6 -20.50 19.82 -13.64
CA SER A 6 -20.79 20.70 -12.50
C SER A 6 -21.17 19.90 -11.25
N PHE A 7 -22.01 18.87 -11.37
CA PHE A 7 -22.50 18.12 -10.21
C PHE A 7 -21.39 17.32 -9.50
N GLY A 8 -20.48 16.71 -10.28
CA GLY A 8 -19.33 16.01 -9.72
C GLY A 8 -18.33 16.97 -9.05
N LEU A 9 -18.03 18.10 -9.68
CA LEU A 9 -17.08 19.09 -9.16
C LEU A 9 -17.54 19.69 -7.83
N THR A 10 -18.84 19.96 -7.66
CA THR A 10 -19.40 20.51 -6.42
C THR A 10 -19.28 19.50 -5.26
N PHE A 11 -19.50 18.21 -5.51
CA PHE A 11 -19.40 17.17 -4.48
C PHE A 11 -17.97 17.01 -3.93
N PHE A 12 -16.96 17.09 -4.81
CA PHE A 12 -15.55 17.02 -4.40
C PHE A 12 -15.15 18.22 -3.52
N TYR A 13 -15.65 19.42 -3.83
CA TYR A 13 -15.34 20.63 -3.06
C TYR A 13 -15.97 20.64 -1.68
N ASP A 14 -17.18 20.09 -1.53
CA ASP A 14 -17.87 20.05 -0.24
C ASP A 14 -17.25 19.03 0.73
N TYR A 15 -16.71 17.92 0.23
CA TYR A 15 -16.03 16.92 1.07
C TYR A 15 -14.60 17.32 1.46
N ALA A 16 -13.86 17.97 0.56
CA ALA A 16 -12.46 18.38 0.75
C ALA A 16 -12.31 19.64 1.62
N THR A 17 -12.81 19.58 2.86
CA THR A 17 -12.65 20.67 3.83
C THR A 17 -11.17 20.99 4.11
N PRO A 18 -10.83 22.24 4.49
CA PRO A 18 -9.43 22.63 4.74
C PRO A 18 -8.72 21.73 5.77
N SER A 19 -9.41 21.28 6.81
CA SER A 19 -8.84 20.37 7.83
C SER A 19 -8.49 19.00 7.26
N LYS A 20 -9.35 18.44 6.40
CA LYS A 20 -9.09 17.18 5.69
C LYS A 20 -7.91 17.31 4.73
N VAL A 21 -7.84 18.40 3.96
CA VAL A 21 -6.70 18.65 3.07
C VAL A 21 -5.38 18.71 3.84
N VAL A 22 -5.34 19.41 4.99
CA VAL A 22 -4.16 19.45 5.86
C VAL A 22 -3.79 18.05 6.36
N LEU A 23 -4.77 17.26 6.81
CA LEU A 23 -4.56 15.87 7.25
C LEU A 23 -3.96 15.01 6.12
N TRP A 24 -4.52 15.09 4.91
CA TRP A 24 -4.07 14.30 3.76
C TRP A 24 -2.64 14.67 3.38
N LEU A 25 -2.34 15.96 3.28
CA LEU A 25 -0.97 16.43 2.99
C LEU A 25 0.01 15.99 4.07
N ALA A 26 -0.33 16.17 5.34
CA ALA A 26 0.50 15.71 6.46
C ALA A 26 0.73 14.20 6.42
N SER A 27 -0.28 13.43 6.05
CA SER A 27 -0.21 11.96 5.90
C SER A 27 0.67 11.55 4.71
N ILE A 28 0.56 12.23 3.57
CA ILE A 28 1.42 12.03 2.39
C ILE A 28 2.89 12.29 2.76
N PHE A 29 3.18 13.43 3.39
CA PHE A 29 4.53 13.74 3.84
C PHE A 29 5.04 12.72 4.87
N SER A 30 4.18 12.27 5.79
CA SER A 30 4.53 11.22 6.74
C SER A 30 4.89 9.91 6.03
N GLY A 31 4.14 9.52 5.00
CA GLY A 31 4.45 8.36 4.16
C GLY A 31 5.81 8.45 3.48
N ILE A 32 6.13 9.61 2.88
CA ILE A 32 7.44 9.87 2.26
C ILE A 32 8.57 9.77 3.29
N ILE A 33 8.40 10.40 4.46
CA ILE A 33 9.39 10.37 5.54
C ILE A 33 9.61 8.93 6.03
N LEU A 34 8.52 8.17 6.23
CA LEU A 34 8.60 6.75 6.61
C LEU A 34 9.38 5.94 5.57
N CYS A 35 9.14 6.14 4.28
CA CYS A 35 9.92 5.47 3.23
C CYS A 35 11.42 5.77 3.35
N VAL A 36 11.81 7.05 3.52
CA VAL A 36 13.21 7.43 3.70
C VAL A 36 13.81 6.76 4.94
N LEU A 37 13.13 6.85 6.09
CA LEU A 37 13.60 6.25 7.34
C LEU A 37 13.76 4.73 7.24
N VAL A 38 12.79 4.04 6.65
CA VAL A 38 12.84 2.58 6.48
C VAL A 38 13.88 2.18 5.45
N TYR A 39 14.03 2.91 4.35
CA TYR A 39 15.08 2.68 3.35
C TYR A 39 16.47 2.79 4.00
N THR A 40 16.73 3.88 4.73
CA THR A 40 18.02 4.12 5.39
C THR A 40 18.29 3.08 6.48
N SER A 41 17.31 2.79 7.33
CA SER A 41 17.48 1.76 8.38
C SER A 41 17.65 0.38 7.79
N THR A 42 16.95 0.03 6.70
CA THR A 42 17.15 -1.23 5.97
C THR A 42 18.59 -1.33 5.45
N ALA A 43 19.12 -0.27 4.84
CA ALA A 43 20.50 -0.25 4.37
C ALA A 43 21.52 -0.43 5.50
N ILE A 44 21.32 0.27 6.62
CA ILE A 44 22.21 0.19 7.80
C ILE A 44 22.14 -1.21 8.42
N LEU A 45 20.95 -1.67 8.79
CA LEU A 45 20.77 -2.99 9.40
C LEU A 45 21.26 -4.10 8.49
N SER A 46 21.01 -3.98 7.18
CA SER A 46 21.47 -4.98 6.21
C SER A 46 22.99 -5.04 6.12
N SER A 47 23.66 -3.89 6.14
CA SER A 47 25.12 -3.83 6.16
C SER A 47 25.76 -4.43 7.42
N LEU A 48 25.06 -4.36 8.56
CA LEU A 48 25.53 -4.87 9.84
C LEU A 48 25.25 -6.36 10.03
N LEU A 49 24.06 -6.82 9.61
CA LEU A 49 23.56 -8.17 9.90
C LEU A 49 23.82 -9.16 8.76
N PHE A 50 23.89 -8.70 7.51
CA PHE A 50 23.96 -9.58 6.35
C PHE A 50 25.27 -9.37 5.58
N LYS A 51 26.23 -10.28 5.78
CA LYS A 51 27.51 -10.27 5.03
C LYS A 51 27.33 -10.32 3.50
N GLY A 52 26.22 -10.91 3.03
CA GLY A 52 25.86 -10.95 1.61
C GLY A 52 25.55 -9.55 1.04
N TYR A 53 24.96 -8.66 1.84
CA TYR A 53 24.59 -7.31 1.41
C TYR A 53 25.79 -6.51 0.92
N GLY A 54 26.94 -6.62 1.59
CA GLY A 54 28.17 -5.94 1.17
C GLY A 54 28.64 -6.30 -0.24
N LYS A 55 28.38 -7.54 -0.67
CA LYS A 55 28.79 -8.10 -1.97
C LYS A 55 27.84 -7.77 -3.12
N LEU A 56 26.65 -7.27 -2.81
CA LEU A 56 25.67 -6.87 -3.81
C LEU A 56 26.19 -5.67 -4.62
N SER A 57 25.86 -5.67 -5.91
CA SER A 57 26.03 -4.52 -6.80
C SER A 57 25.21 -3.32 -6.31
N SER A 58 25.52 -2.12 -6.83
CA SER A 58 24.78 -0.92 -6.47
C SER A 58 23.29 -1.02 -6.81
N ALA A 59 22.93 -1.64 -7.94
CA ALA A 59 21.55 -1.84 -8.35
C ALA A 59 20.81 -2.81 -7.41
N GLU A 60 21.43 -3.94 -7.08
CA GLU A 60 20.84 -4.91 -6.13
C GLU A 60 20.67 -4.32 -4.73
N LYS A 61 21.57 -3.43 -4.28
CA LYS A 61 21.40 -2.71 -3.00
C LYS A 61 20.21 -1.77 -3.02
N ILE A 62 19.99 -1.06 -4.14
CA ILE A 62 18.82 -0.20 -4.29
C ILE A 62 17.54 -1.03 -4.24
N GLU A 63 17.47 -2.14 -5.00
CA GLU A 63 16.31 -3.03 -4.98
C GLU A 63 16.09 -3.65 -3.59
N TRP A 64 17.17 -4.10 -2.95
CA TRP A 64 17.14 -4.65 -1.60
C TRP A 64 16.52 -3.68 -0.59
N ASN A 65 16.94 -2.41 -0.63
CA ASN A 65 16.45 -1.39 0.30
C ASN A 65 15.02 -0.94 -0.04
N ASN A 66 14.66 -0.88 -1.33
CA ASN A 66 13.29 -0.61 -1.75
C ASN A 66 12.30 -1.67 -1.25
N ARG A 67 12.69 -2.94 -1.34
CA ARG A 67 11.91 -4.06 -0.79
C ARG A 67 11.73 -3.96 0.74
N GLY A 68 12.63 -3.25 1.42
CA GLY A 68 12.54 -2.99 2.85
C GLY A 68 11.36 -2.09 3.18
N PHE A 69 11.27 -0.92 2.55
CA PHE A 69 10.17 0.01 2.84
C PHE A 69 8.83 -0.45 2.25
N SER A 70 8.81 -1.16 1.12
CA SER A 70 7.56 -1.78 0.63
C SER A 70 7.04 -2.87 1.56
N THR A 71 7.93 -3.68 2.16
CA THR A 71 7.54 -4.63 3.20
C THR A 71 6.92 -3.92 4.41
N PHE A 72 7.55 -2.84 4.88
CA PHE A 72 7.02 -2.06 6.01
C PHE A 72 5.66 -1.45 5.70
N HIS A 73 5.52 -0.82 4.53
CA HIS A 73 4.26 -0.24 4.09
C HIS A 73 3.15 -1.28 4.05
N ALA A 74 3.41 -2.42 3.39
CA ALA A 74 2.48 -3.52 3.27
C ALA A 74 1.98 -4.04 4.64
N LEU A 75 2.89 -4.23 5.60
CA LEU A 75 2.53 -4.64 6.97
C LEU A 75 1.66 -3.59 7.67
N PHE A 76 2.02 -2.31 7.54
CA PHE A 76 1.29 -1.19 8.11
C PHE A 76 -0.14 -1.12 7.55
N VAL A 77 -0.30 -1.06 6.22
CA VAL A 77 -1.62 -0.90 5.59
C VAL A 77 -2.47 -2.15 5.73
N SER A 78 -1.88 -3.34 5.69
CA SER A 78 -2.64 -4.58 5.93
C SER A 78 -3.20 -4.63 7.34
N SER A 79 -2.41 -4.24 8.33
CA SER A 79 -2.85 -4.19 9.73
C SER A 79 -3.93 -3.13 9.94
N ALA A 80 -3.74 -1.93 9.36
CA ALA A 80 -4.70 -0.84 9.45
C ALA A 80 -6.02 -1.17 8.73
N SER A 81 -5.94 -1.76 7.54
CA SER A 81 -7.12 -2.24 6.79
C SER A 81 -7.83 -3.35 7.53
N PHE A 82 -7.12 -4.32 8.11
CA PHE A 82 -7.75 -5.36 8.92
C PHE A 82 -8.53 -4.76 10.10
N TYR A 83 -7.92 -3.82 10.82
CA TYR A 83 -8.60 -3.12 11.89
C TYR A 83 -9.85 -2.38 11.40
N LEU A 84 -9.74 -1.58 10.34
CA LEU A 84 -10.85 -0.78 9.81
C LEU A 84 -12.00 -1.64 9.26
N LEU A 85 -11.67 -2.70 8.52
CA LEU A 85 -12.65 -3.56 7.84
C LEU A 85 -13.33 -4.54 8.80
N ILE A 86 -12.56 -5.15 9.72
CA ILE A 86 -13.01 -6.32 10.50
C ILE A 86 -13.29 -5.98 11.96
N LEU A 87 -12.46 -5.14 12.57
CA LEU A 87 -12.52 -4.88 14.02
C LEU A 87 -13.29 -3.61 14.38
N SER A 88 -13.32 -2.63 13.49
CA SER A 88 -13.98 -1.34 13.71
C SER A 88 -15.41 -1.33 13.19
N ASP A 89 -16.25 -0.46 13.76
CA ASP A 89 -17.63 -0.29 13.32
C ASP A 89 -17.80 0.59 12.08
N VAL A 90 -16.73 1.17 11.53
CA VAL A 90 -16.79 2.14 10.41
C VAL A 90 -17.54 1.57 9.21
N PHE A 91 -17.25 0.32 8.84
CA PHE A 91 -17.83 -0.35 7.68
C PHE A 91 -18.84 -1.45 8.05
N ASN A 92 -19.25 -1.53 9.32
CA ASN A 92 -20.25 -2.50 9.76
C ASN A 92 -21.65 -2.13 9.22
N VAL A 93 -22.29 -3.00 8.45
CA VAL A 93 -23.58 -2.70 7.79
C VAL A 93 -24.66 -2.25 8.80
N ASN A 94 -24.61 -2.78 10.04
CA ASN A 94 -25.62 -2.53 11.07
C ASN A 94 -25.36 -1.31 11.96
N SER A 95 -24.20 -0.65 11.85
CA SER A 95 -23.78 0.40 12.79
C SER A 95 -24.19 1.82 12.40
N HIS A 96 -24.37 2.09 11.10
CA HIS A 96 -24.62 3.44 10.58
C HIS A 96 -25.75 3.48 9.55
N GLY A 97 -26.52 4.57 9.52
CA GLY A 97 -27.66 4.75 8.61
C GLY A 97 -27.29 5.03 7.15
N ASP A 98 -26.02 5.33 6.86
CA ASP A 98 -25.51 5.58 5.50
C ASP A 98 -25.05 4.30 4.81
N VAL A 99 -25.11 4.26 3.48
CA VAL A 99 -24.59 3.15 2.68
C VAL A 99 -23.07 3.02 2.89
N VAL A 100 -22.57 1.79 3.06
CA VAL A 100 -21.17 1.48 3.40
C VAL A 100 -20.15 2.16 2.47
N ILE A 101 -20.49 2.31 1.18
CA ILE A 101 -19.62 2.96 0.18
C ILE A 101 -19.38 4.45 0.43
N ASN A 102 -20.25 5.13 1.20
CA ASN A 102 -20.14 6.55 1.50
C ASN A 102 -19.48 6.82 2.86
N ARG A 103 -18.94 5.77 3.50
CA ARG A 103 -18.37 5.86 4.84
C ARG A 103 -16.87 6.05 4.76
N SER A 104 -16.36 6.88 5.66
CA SER A 104 -14.95 7.15 5.85
C SER A 104 -14.69 7.47 7.32
N SER A 105 -13.42 7.52 7.70
CA SER A 105 -12.97 7.94 9.02
C SER A 105 -11.66 8.72 8.90
N THR A 106 -11.32 9.50 9.92
CA THR A 106 -10.02 10.19 10.01
C THR A 106 -8.86 9.21 9.90
N LEU A 107 -9.00 8.00 10.48
CA LEU A 107 -7.98 6.97 10.39
C LEU A 107 -7.84 6.43 8.96
N SER A 108 -8.95 6.15 8.26
CA SER A 108 -8.87 5.73 6.85
C SER A 108 -8.29 6.83 5.98
N ASP A 109 -8.67 8.10 6.19
CA ASP A 109 -8.09 9.24 5.47
C ASP A 109 -6.56 9.29 5.63
N ALA A 110 -6.07 9.10 6.87
CA ALA A 110 -4.64 9.11 7.17
C ALA A 110 -3.90 7.91 6.54
N VAL A 111 -4.46 6.70 6.63
CA VAL A 111 -3.88 5.48 6.03
C VAL A 111 -3.74 5.66 4.52
N LEU A 112 -4.79 6.14 3.85
CA LEU A 112 -4.80 6.41 2.42
C LEU A 112 -3.79 7.50 2.03
N GLY A 113 -3.69 8.58 2.80
CA GLY A 113 -2.68 9.62 2.58
C GLY A 113 -1.25 9.08 2.71
N ILE A 114 -0.97 8.27 3.74
CA ILE A 114 0.33 7.59 3.91
C ILE A 114 0.63 6.68 2.70
N SER A 115 -0.37 5.95 2.19
CA SER A 115 -0.24 5.15 0.98
C SER A 115 0.11 5.95 -0.26
N ILE A 116 -0.49 7.12 -0.47
CA ILE A 116 -0.10 8.01 -1.59
C ILE A 116 1.38 8.39 -1.47
N GLY A 117 1.85 8.78 -0.28
CA GLY A 117 3.25 9.10 -0.04
C GLY A 117 4.21 7.94 -0.35
N TYR A 118 3.81 6.73 0.03
CA TYR A 118 4.51 5.50 -0.31
C TYR A 118 4.57 5.27 -1.83
N PHE A 119 3.41 5.23 -2.50
CA PHE A 119 3.34 4.93 -3.94
C PHE A 119 4.07 5.99 -4.77
N LEU A 120 4.05 7.27 -4.37
CA LEU A 120 4.83 8.32 -5.03
C LEU A 120 6.33 8.07 -4.89
N THR A 121 6.79 7.69 -3.69
CA THR A 121 8.21 7.42 -3.43
C THR A 121 8.68 6.20 -4.22
N ASP A 122 7.91 5.11 -4.22
CA ASP A 122 8.29 3.89 -4.94
C ASP A 122 8.23 4.09 -6.46
N LEU A 123 7.21 4.80 -6.96
CA LEU A 123 7.13 5.17 -8.37
C LEU A 123 8.31 6.04 -8.82
N ALA A 124 8.71 7.03 -8.00
CA ALA A 124 9.88 7.84 -8.29
C ALA A 124 11.15 6.99 -8.38
N MET A 125 11.33 6.02 -7.48
CA MET A 125 12.46 5.10 -7.52
C MET A 125 12.44 4.19 -8.76
N ILE A 126 11.27 3.64 -9.09
CA ILE A 126 11.07 2.80 -10.28
C ILE A 126 11.43 3.57 -11.54
N LEU A 127 10.93 4.81 -11.69
CA LEU A 127 11.21 5.65 -12.85
C LEU A 127 12.70 6.05 -12.92
N TRP A 128 13.32 6.37 -11.78
CA TRP A 128 14.73 6.76 -11.73
C TRP A 128 15.67 5.62 -12.13
N ASN A 129 15.30 4.39 -11.78
CA ASN A 129 16.09 3.19 -12.08
C ASN A 129 15.44 2.33 -13.17
N PHE A 130 14.57 2.91 -14.00
CA PHE A 130 13.84 2.15 -15.01
C PHE A 130 14.80 1.62 -16.09
N PRO A 131 14.68 0.35 -16.54
CA PRO A 131 13.71 -0.68 -16.14
C PRO A 131 14.21 -1.65 -15.05
N ALA A 132 15.31 -1.34 -14.36
CA ALA A 132 16.00 -2.26 -13.45
C ALA A 132 15.19 -2.63 -12.19
N LEU A 133 14.37 -1.72 -11.66
CA LEU A 133 13.52 -1.97 -10.49
C LEU A 133 12.11 -2.50 -10.81
N GLY A 134 11.68 -2.44 -12.07
CA GLY A 134 10.34 -2.83 -12.47
C GLY A 134 10.02 -2.49 -13.93
N GLY A 135 9.07 -3.23 -14.49
CA GLY A 135 8.50 -2.97 -15.81
C GLY A 135 7.35 -1.96 -15.81
N LEU A 136 6.74 -1.78 -16.98
CA LEU A 136 5.63 -0.85 -17.19
C LEU A 136 4.41 -1.22 -16.34
N GLU A 137 4.23 -2.50 -16.03
CA GLU A 137 3.18 -3.00 -15.14
C GLU A 137 3.25 -2.39 -13.74
N TYR A 138 4.46 -2.16 -13.19
CA TYR A 138 4.63 -1.51 -11.90
C TYR A 138 4.32 -0.02 -11.97
N VAL A 139 4.74 0.64 -13.06
CA VAL A 139 4.43 2.07 -13.30
C VAL A 139 2.91 2.27 -13.38
N LEU A 140 2.21 1.43 -14.15
CA LEU A 140 0.76 1.48 -14.29
C LEU A 140 0.06 1.16 -12.96
N HIS A 141 0.50 0.11 -12.26
CA HIS A 141 -0.04 -0.25 -10.96
C HIS A 141 0.06 0.92 -9.97
N HIS A 142 1.23 1.54 -9.83
CA HIS A 142 1.43 2.67 -8.93
C HIS A 142 0.63 3.90 -9.33
N GLY A 143 0.60 4.24 -10.63
CA GLY A 143 -0.18 5.36 -11.14
C GLY A 143 -1.69 5.18 -10.89
N LEU A 144 -2.22 3.98 -11.14
CA LEU A 144 -3.61 3.64 -10.87
C LEU A 144 -3.91 3.67 -9.37
N SER A 145 -3.01 3.18 -8.53
CA SER A 145 -3.16 3.25 -7.06
C SER A 145 -3.21 4.70 -6.57
N ILE A 146 -2.27 5.56 -6.99
CA ILE A 146 -2.26 6.99 -6.63
C ILE A 146 -3.54 7.68 -7.08
N GLY A 147 -3.94 7.48 -8.34
CA GLY A 147 -5.17 8.07 -8.89
C GLY A 147 -6.41 7.62 -8.14
N SER A 148 -6.54 6.31 -7.89
CA SER A 148 -7.69 5.71 -7.22
C SER A 148 -7.82 6.18 -5.77
N ILE A 149 -6.71 6.21 -5.03
CA ILE A 149 -6.68 6.70 -3.64
C ILE A 149 -6.98 8.20 -3.59
N THR A 150 -6.43 8.99 -4.53
CA THR A 150 -6.71 10.43 -4.60
C THR A 150 -8.19 10.70 -4.87
N LEU A 151 -8.80 10.00 -5.82
CA LEU A 151 -10.23 10.12 -6.09
C LEU A 151 -11.10 9.67 -4.90
N CYS A 152 -10.69 8.62 -4.20
CA CYS A 152 -11.32 8.17 -2.96
C CYS A 152 -11.29 9.27 -1.88
N LEU A 153 -10.14 9.91 -1.65
CA LEU A 153 -10.01 10.99 -0.68
C LEU A 153 -10.81 12.23 -1.07
N LEU A 154 -10.78 12.62 -2.34
CA LEU A 154 -11.52 13.80 -2.82
C LEU A 154 -13.04 13.58 -2.75
N SER A 155 -13.52 12.38 -3.08
CA SER A 155 -14.96 12.07 -3.03
C SER A 155 -15.47 11.73 -1.63
N GLY A 156 -14.59 11.23 -0.76
CA GLY A 156 -14.99 10.67 0.53
C GLY A 156 -15.71 9.34 0.46
N GLN A 157 -15.75 8.74 -0.72
CA GLN A 157 -16.47 7.51 -1.01
C GLN A 157 -15.48 6.38 -1.29
N VAL A 158 -15.98 5.16 -1.38
CA VAL A 158 -15.28 3.94 -1.79
C VAL A 158 -14.05 3.56 -0.95
N HIS A 159 -13.90 4.13 0.26
CA HIS A 159 -12.82 3.80 1.20
C HIS A 159 -12.73 2.30 1.47
N ILE A 160 -13.87 1.61 1.62
CA ILE A 160 -13.92 0.16 1.82
C ILE A 160 -13.19 -0.61 0.71
N TYR A 161 -13.38 -0.23 -0.55
CA TYR A 161 -12.77 -0.91 -1.69
C TYR A 161 -11.26 -0.67 -1.73
N ILE A 162 -10.82 0.56 -1.49
CA ILE A 162 -9.39 0.87 -1.42
C ILE A 162 -8.73 0.12 -0.25
N LEU A 163 -9.38 0.06 0.91
CA LEU A 163 -8.87 -0.67 2.07
C LEU A 163 -8.79 -2.18 1.83
N MET A 164 -9.72 -2.77 1.08
CA MET A 164 -9.64 -4.18 0.66
C MET A 164 -8.44 -4.43 -0.26
N VAL A 165 -8.19 -3.53 -1.22
CA VAL A 165 -6.98 -3.60 -2.07
C VAL A 165 -5.72 -3.48 -1.21
N LEU A 166 -5.67 -2.51 -0.29
CA LEU A 166 -4.54 -2.37 0.64
C LEU A 166 -4.38 -3.57 1.59
N PHE A 167 -5.46 -4.26 1.95
CA PHE A 167 -5.37 -5.50 2.74
C PHE A 167 -4.69 -6.64 1.96
N SER A 168 -4.84 -6.67 0.63
CA SER A 168 -4.19 -7.67 -0.22
C SER A 168 -2.66 -7.52 -0.30
N GLU A 169 -2.13 -6.34 0.04
CA GLU A 169 -0.69 -6.10 0.23
C GLU A 169 -0.07 -6.97 1.33
N SER A 170 -0.87 -7.65 2.16
CA SER A 170 -0.39 -8.61 3.16
C SER A 170 0.47 -9.74 2.56
N THR A 171 0.37 -9.95 1.24
CA THR A 171 1.19 -10.89 0.48
C THR A 171 2.58 -10.33 0.10
N THR A 172 2.74 -9.01 0.03
CA THR A 172 3.98 -8.31 -0.38
C THR A 172 5.20 -8.68 0.47
N PRO A 173 5.13 -8.77 1.82
CA PRO A 173 6.25 -9.24 2.64
C PRO A 173 6.77 -10.62 2.23
N PHE A 174 5.87 -11.53 1.82
CA PHE A 174 6.25 -12.87 1.38
C PHE A 174 6.92 -12.86 0.00
N VAL A 175 6.47 -11.98 -0.90
CA VAL A 175 7.12 -11.77 -2.21
C VAL A 175 8.53 -11.22 -2.01
N ASN A 176 8.69 -10.21 -1.17
CA ASN A 176 9.98 -9.62 -0.85
C ASN A 176 10.91 -10.59 -0.14
N LEU A 177 10.42 -11.39 0.81
CA LEU A 177 11.22 -12.42 1.48
C LEU A 177 11.72 -13.49 0.49
N ARG A 178 10.91 -13.89 -0.50
CA ARG A 178 11.38 -14.80 -1.56
C ARG A 178 12.52 -14.19 -2.35
N TRP A 179 12.42 -12.91 -2.70
CA TRP A 179 13.49 -12.23 -3.41
C TRP A 179 14.77 -12.14 -2.57
N TYR A 180 14.67 -11.81 -1.27
CA TYR A 180 15.84 -11.80 -0.37
C TYR A 180 16.51 -13.17 -0.25
N LEU A 181 15.71 -14.24 -0.20
CA LEU A 181 16.24 -15.60 -0.17
C LEU A 181 16.84 -16.01 -1.52
N ASP A 182 16.27 -15.57 -2.64
CA ASP A 182 16.81 -15.79 -3.98
C ASP A 182 18.19 -15.19 -4.12
N ILE A 183 18.32 -13.88 -3.87
CA ILE A 183 19.60 -13.16 -4.03
C ILE A 183 20.67 -13.65 -3.05
N ALA A 184 20.26 -14.24 -1.92
CA ALA A 184 21.17 -14.90 -0.98
C ALA A 184 21.56 -16.34 -1.39
N GLY A 185 21.05 -16.87 -2.50
CA GLY A 185 21.32 -18.24 -2.97
C GLY A 185 20.56 -19.32 -2.20
N LEU A 186 19.46 -18.97 -1.53
CA LEU A 186 18.69 -19.82 -0.62
C LEU A 186 17.35 -20.31 -1.18
N LYS A 187 17.19 -20.39 -2.52
CA LYS A 187 15.96 -20.90 -3.16
C LYS A 187 15.55 -22.30 -2.72
N SER A 188 16.51 -23.18 -2.45
CA SER A 188 16.26 -24.56 -2.04
C SER A 188 16.01 -24.72 -0.53
N SER A 189 16.04 -23.63 0.23
CA SER A 189 15.81 -23.67 1.67
C SER A 189 14.35 -24.00 2.02
N LYS A 190 14.15 -24.66 3.15
CA LYS A 190 12.80 -24.92 3.70
C LYS A 190 12.02 -23.61 3.89
N LEU A 191 12.70 -22.53 4.30
CA LEU A 191 12.08 -21.21 4.49
C LEU A 191 11.51 -20.66 3.18
N TYR A 192 12.24 -20.78 2.06
CA TYR A 192 11.74 -20.34 0.75
C TYR A 192 10.47 -21.08 0.32
N ILE A 193 10.42 -22.40 0.57
CA ILE A 193 9.27 -23.26 0.25
C ILE A 193 8.07 -22.91 1.14
N TRP A 194 8.25 -22.90 2.46
CA TRP A 194 7.17 -22.58 3.40
C TRP A 194 6.63 -21.16 3.21
N ASN A 195 7.50 -20.19 2.91
CA ASN A 195 7.06 -18.85 2.53
C ASN A 195 6.21 -18.87 1.26
N GLY A 196 6.58 -19.67 0.25
CA GLY A 196 5.78 -19.81 -0.97
C GLY A 196 4.38 -20.38 -0.70
N ILE A 197 4.29 -21.35 0.20
CA ILE A 197 3.00 -21.91 0.65
C ILE A 197 2.19 -20.86 1.41
N ALA A 198 2.80 -20.13 2.33
CA ALA A 198 2.14 -19.06 3.08
C ALA A 198 1.65 -17.93 2.16
N LEU A 199 2.44 -17.54 1.17
CA LEU A 199 2.05 -16.57 0.14
C LEU A 199 0.78 -17.01 -0.61
N PHE A 200 0.72 -18.28 -1.02
CA PHE A 200 -0.45 -18.82 -1.73
C PHE A 200 -1.72 -18.76 -0.88
N PHE A 201 -1.65 -19.17 0.39
CA PHE A 201 -2.81 -19.12 1.28
C PHE A 201 -3.19 -17.68 1.69
N GLY A 202 -2.21 -16.80 1.90
CA GLY A 202 -2.46 -15.38 2.15
C GLY A 202 -3.20 -14.72 0.99
N TRP A 203 -2.80 -15.03 -0.24
CA TRP A 203 -3.50 -14.56 -1.45
C TRP A 203 -4.94 -15.08 -1.52
N LEU A 204 -5.17 -16.37 -1.28
CA LEU A 204 -6.52 -16.97 -1.24
C LEU A 204 -7.42 -16.31 -0.20
N GLN A 205 -6.88 -16.01 0.99
CA GLN A 205 -7.64 -15.38 2.06
C GLN A 205 -7.99 -13.92 1.72
N GLY A 206 -7.06 -13.16 1.16
CA GLY A 206 -7.32 -11.79 0.69
C GLY A 206 -8.41 -11.74 -0.37
N PHE A 207 -8.37 -12.69 -1.32
CA PHE A 207 -9.42 -12.84 -2.34
C PHE A 207 -10.79 -13.16 -1.72
N SER A 208 -10.83 -14.14 -0.81
CA SER A 208 -12.09 -14.57 -0.16
C SER A 208 -12.71 -13.46 0.69
N CYS A 209 -11.89 -12.74 1.46
CA CYS A 209 -12.34 -11.59 2.27
C CYS A 209 -12.96 -10.51 1.39
N SER A 210 -12.32 -10.19 0.27
CA SER A 210 -12.84 -9.22 -0.69
C SER A 210 -14.21 -9.64 -1.23
N CYS A 211 -14.39 -10.91 -1.61
CA CYS A 211 -15.68 -11.43 -2.08
C CYS A 211 -16.81 -11.31 -1.05
N SER A 212 -16.53 -11.53 0.24
CA SER A 212 -17.57 -11.45 1.28
C SER A 212 -18.25 -10.08 1.35
N TYR A 213 -17.49 -8.99 1.20
CA TYR A 213 -18.04 -7.63 1.20
C TYR A 213 -18.83 -7.25 -0.06
N PHE A 214 -18.70 -8.00 -1.16
CA PHE A 214 -19.53 -7.80 -2.36
C PHE A 214 -20.86 -8.55 -2.31
N THR A 215 -21.02 -9.50 -1.37
CA THR A 215 -22.20 -10.38 -1.28
C THR A 215 -23.17 -10.04 -0.14
N THR A 216 -22.82 -9.07 0.71
CA THR A 216 -23.63 -8.57 1.83
C THR A 216 -24.14 -7.17 1.55
#